data_AF-A0AAW8NQT5-F1
#
_entry.id   AF-A0AAW8NQT5-F1
#
_cell.length_a   1.000
_cell.length_b   1.000
_cell.length_c   1.000
_cell.angle_alpha   90.00
_cell.angle_beta   90.00
_cell.angle_gamma   90.00
#
_symmetry.space_group_name_H-M   'P 1'
#
loop_
_entity.id
_entity.type
_entity.pdbx_description
1 polymer ?
#
loop_
_entity_poly.entity_id
_entity_poly.type
_entity_poly.pdbx_seq_one_letter_code
_entity_poly.pdbx_strand_id
1 'polypeptide(L)'
;MKKAIQLDPSDNVATLLVDAVKGDEIEIISANNQVIDSVRCLQAISFGNKVALSDIADKQLITKASYPIGLAIMPIPRGELVHVQNVRSQRLDIPDNIIEEIIKQMRIEQA
;
A
#
# COMPACT_ATOMS: atom_id res chain seq x y z
N MET A 1 -3.68 -16.59 9.60
CA MET A 1 -3.35 -16.08 8.25
C MET A 1 -3.60 -14.59 8.24
N LYS A 2 -2.64 -13.78 7.81
CA LYS A 2 -2.83 -12.33 7.65
C LYS A 2 -3.48 -12.07 6.30
N LYS A 3 -4.39 -11.08 6.24
CA LYS A 3 -5.21 -10.83 5.05
C LYS A 3 -5.17 -9.36 4.65
N ALA A 4 -5.25 -9.15 3.34
CA ALA A 4 -5.50 -7.85 2.75
C ALA A 4 -6.65 -7.94 1.75
N ILE A 5 -7.44 -6.88 1.62
CA ILE A 5 -8.54 -6.83 0.65
C ILE A 5 -8.16 -6.02 -0.59
N GLN A 6 -8.33 -6.63 -1.76
CA GLN A 6 -8.35 -5.98 -3.07
C GLN A 6 -9.82 -5.85 -3.49
N LEU A 7 -10.28 -4.63 -3.79
CA LEU A 7 -11.70 -4.38 -4.06
C LEU A 7 -12.04 -4.58 -5.54
N ASP A 8 -11.11 -4.24 -6.43
CA ASP A 8 -11.26 -4.40 -7.87
C ASP A 8 -10.02 -5.07 -8.49
N PRO A 9 -10.15 -5.95 -9.50
CA PRO A 9 -9.00 -6.58 -10.17
C PRO A 9 -8.01 -5.60 -10.81
N SER A 10 -8.43 -4.37 -11.12
CA SER A 10 -7.57 -3.29 -11.64
C SER A 10 -6.77 -2.56 -10.55
N ASP A 11 -7.02 -2.86 -9.28
CA ASP A 11 -6.27 -2.28 -8.16
C ASP A 11 -4.85 -2.83 -8.13
N ASN A 12 -3.85 -1.95 -7.97
CA ASN A 12 -2.46 -2.35 -7.77
C ASN A 12 -2.02 -2.31 -6.30
N VAL A 13 -2.97 -2.11 -5.38
CA VAL A 13 -2.76 -2.13 -3.93
C VAL A 13 -3.91 -2.86 -3.23
N ALA A 14 -3.63 -3.45 -2.07
CA ALA A 14 -4.63 -4.02 -1.18
C ALA A 14 -4.56 -3.37 0.22
N THR A 15 -5.65 -3.42 0.98
CA THR A 15 -5.71 -2.86 2.34
C THR A 15 -5.54 -3.94 3.36
N LEU A 16 -4.59 -3.82 4.28
CA LEU A 16 -4.43 -4.79 5.36
C LEU A 16 -5.65 -4.81 6.29
N LEU A 17 -6.10 -6.02 6.63
CA LEU A 17 -7.18 -6.28 7.58
C LEU A 17 -6.64 -6.66 8.97
N VAL A 18 -5.33 -6.80 9.13
CA VAL A 18 -4.60 -7.03 10.38
C VAL A 18 -3.18 -6.46 10.25
N ASP A 19 -2.50 -6.17 11.36
CA ASP A 19 -1.09 -5.74 11.34
C ASP A 19 -0.18 -6.83 10.75
N ALA A 20 0.79 -6.42 9.94
CA ALA A 20 1.85 -7.24 9.37
C ALA A 20 3.24 -6.76 9.81
N VAL A 21 4.17 -7.70 10.00
CA VAL A 21 5.59 -7.42 10.18
C VAL A 21 6.36 -7.87 8.94
N LYS A 22 7.62 -7.41 8.84
CA LYS A 22 8.50 -7.79 7.75
C LYS A 22 8.61 -9.31 7.62
N GLY A 23 8.47 -9.79 6.39
CA GLY A 23 8.59 -11.20 6.04
C GLY A 23 7.31 -12.02 6.18
N ASP A 24 6.25 -11.48 6.77
CA ASP A 24 4.94 -12.13 6.80
C ASP A 24 4.39 -12.36 5.39
N GLU A 25 3.66 -13.46 5.22
CA GLU A 25 2.86 -13.72 4.03
C GLU A 25 1.41 -13.28 4.27
N ILE A 26 0.90 -12.48 3.32
CA ILE A 26 -0.43 -11.88 3.36
C ILE A 26 -1.26 -12.50 2.24
N GLU A 27 -2.38 -13.13 2.59
CA GLU A 27 -3.38 -13.56 1.61
C GLU A 27 -4.13 -12.34 1.09
N ILE A 28 -4.16 -12.18 -0.22
CA ILE A 28 -4.98 -11.16 -0.88
C ILE A 28 -6.34 -11.78 -1.16
N ILE A 29 -7.38 -11.17 -0.59
CA ILE A 29 -8.76 -11.57 -0.79
C ILE A 29 -9.50 -10.56 -1.67
N SER A 30 -10.38 -11.07 -2.53
CA SER A 30 -11.32 -10.24 -3.29
C SER A 30 -12.44 -9.68 -2.40
N ALA A 31 -13.25 -8.78 -2.94
CA ALA A 31 -14.48 -8.29 -2.30
C ALA A 31 -15.46 -9.42 -1.91
N ASN A 32 -15.39 -10.59 -2.59
CA ASN A 32 -16.20 -11.77 -2.30
C ASN A 32 -15.51 -12.76 -1.34
N ASN A 33 -14.45 -12.32 -0.66
CA ASN A 33 -13.68 -13.10 0.32
C ASN A 33 -13.00 -14.35 -0.25
N GLN A 34 -12.72 -14.36 -1.57
CA GLN A 34 -11.95 -15.41 -2.22
C GLN A 34 -10.46 -15.06 -2.20
N VAL A 35 -9.60 -16.01 -1.85
CA VAL A 35 -8.15 -15.82 -1.95
C VAL A 35 -7.77 -15.84 -3.43
N ILE A 36 -7.09 -14.79 -3.88
CA ILE A 36 -6.74 -14.57 -5.30
C ILE A 36 -5.23 -14.47 -5.52
N ASP A 37 -4.46 -14.16 -4.47
CA ASP A 37 -3.01 -13.99 -4.53
C ASP A 37 -2.39 -14.07 -3.12
N SER A 38 -1.06 -14.13 -3.01
CA SER A 38 -0.31 -13.93 -1.76
C SER A 38 0.90 -13.00 -1.93
N VAL A 39 1.12 -12.12 -0.95
CA VAL A 39 2.19 -11.11 -0.97
C VAL A 39 3.04 -11.23 0.28
N ARG A 40 4.37 -11.20 0.13
CA ARG A 40 5.30 -11.13 1.27
C ARG A 40 5.58 -9.67 1.63
N CYS A 41 5.38 -9.29 2.89
CA CYS A 41 5.64 -7.93 3.36
C CYS A 41 7.15 -7.62 3.43
N LEU A 42 7.55 -6.44 2.97
CA LEU A 42 8.96 -5.98 2.99
C LEU A 42 9.32 -5.15 4.23
N GLN A 43 8.32 -4.62 4.93
CA GLN A 43 8.42 -3.93 6.22
C GLN A 43 7.19 -4.18 7.08
N ALA A 44 7.16 -3.60 8.29
CA ALA A 44 5.93 -3.53 9.07
C ALA A 44 4.88 -2.65 8.39
N ILE A 45 3.64 -3.13 8.35
CA ILE A 45 2.49 -2.43 7.78
C ILE A 45 1.34 -2.61 8.77
N SER A 46 0.81 -1.51 9.30
CA SER A 46 -0.31 -1.56 10.24
C SER A 46 -1.65 -1.74 9.53
N PHE A 47 -2.65 -2.20 10.29
CA PHE A 47 -4.04 -2.32 9.90
C PHE A 47 -4.55 -1.06 9.16
N GLY A 48 -5.32 -1.27 8.09
CA GLY A 48 -5.91 -0.19 7.30
C GLY A 48 -4.96 0.45 6.28
N ASN A 49 -3.65 0.17 6.36
CA ASN A 49 -2.68 0.66 5.38
C ASN A 49 -2.58 -0.24 4.14
N LYS A 50 -1.98 0.33 3.09
CA LYS A 50 -1.95 -0.29 1.77
C LYS A 50 -0.64 -1.04 1.55
N VAL A 51 -0.72 -2.23 0.99
CA VAL A 51 0.42 -3.01 0.50
C VAL A 51 0.39 -3.06 -1.02
N ALA A 52 1.55 -2.94 -1.68
CA ALA A 52 1.66 -3.03 -3.12
C ALA A 52 1.41 -4.47 -3.61
N LEU A 53 0.56 -4.64 -4.63
CA LEU A 53 0.25 -5.92 -5.24
C LEU A 53 1.17 -6.24 -6.43
N SER A 54 1.98 -5.31 -6.89
CA SER A 54 2.98 -5.52 -7.94
C SER A 54 4.13 -4.56 -7.72
N ASP A 55 5.18 -4.69 -8.51
CA ASP A 55 6.12 -3.59 -8.64
C ASP A 55 5.39 -2.41 -9.30
N ILE A 56 5.56 -1.22 -8.74
CA ILE A 56 4.97 0.03 -9.19
C ILE A 56 6.14 0.95 -9.57
N ALA A 57 6.20 1.39 -10.81
CA ALA A 57 7.25 2.29 -11.27
C ALA A 57 7.05 3.72 -10.75
N ASP A 58 8.12 4.52 -10.74
CA ASP A 58 8.00 5.97 -10.53
C ASP A 58 6.99 6.58 -11.52
N LYS A 59 6.17 7.51 -11.03
CA LYS A 59 5.06 8.18 -11.76
C LYS A 59 3.96 7.24 -12.23
N GLN A 60 3.93 5.98 -11.82
CA GLN A 60 2.81 5.09 -12.10
C GLN A 60 1.61 5.46 -11.21
N LEU A 61 0.40 5.31 -11.77
CA LEU A 61 -0.85 5.51 -11.03
C LEU A 61 -1.03 4.44 -9.96
N ILE A 62 -1.46 4.87 -8.78
CA ILE A 62 -1.95 3.99 -7.72
C ILE A 62 -3.47 3.88 -7.86
N THR A 63 -3.98 2.68 -8.02
CA THR A 63 -5.40 2.38 -8.23
C THR A 63 -5.98 1.61 -7.04
N LYS A 64 -7.12 2.08 -6.52
CA LYS A 64 -7.86 1.40 -5.45
C LYS A 64 -9.36 1.57 -5.65
N ALA A 65 -10.12 0.48 -5.51
CA ALA A 65 -11.53 0.41 -5.85
C ALA A 65 -11.82 0.94 -7.26
N SER A 66 -10.98 0.58 -8.22
CA SER A 66 -11.04 1.04 -9.63
C SER A 66 -10.84 2.55 -9.84
N TYR A 67 -10.44 3.31 -8.81
CA TYR A 67 -10.17 4.74 -8.93
C TYR A 67 -8.67 5.06 -8.77
N PRO A 68 -8.13 6.01 -9.56
CA PRO A 68 -6.80 6.55 -9.31
C PRO A 68 -6.82 7.36 -8.01
N ILE A 69 -5.96 6.99 -7.06
CA ILE A 69 -5.85 7.65 -5.74
C ILE A 69 -4.57 8.49 -5.61
N GLY A 70 -3.62 8.35 -6.53
CA GLY A 70 -2.36 9.08 -6.49
C GLY A 70 -1.37 8.57 -7.53
N LEU A 71 -0.17 9.14 -7.50
CA LEU A 71 0.98 8.73 -8.28
C LEU A 71 2.10 8.29 -7.34
N ALA A 72 2.81 7.23 -7.72
CA ALA A 72 4.09 6.91 -7.11
C ALA A 72 5.09 8.05 -7.41
N ILE A 73 5.90 8.42 -6.43
CA ILE A 73 6.99 9.41 -6.60
C ILE A 73 8.39 8.78 -6.56
N MET A 74 8.42 7.45 -6.46
CA MET A 74 9.59 6.59 -6.54
C MET A 74 9.12 5.17 -6.85
N PRO A 75 9.99 4.25 -7.29
CA PRO A 75 9.62 2.85 -7.43
C PRO A 75 9.14 2.25 -6.11
N ILE A 76 8.06 1.46 -6.15
CA ILE A 76 7.49 0.75 -5.00
C ILE A 76 7.44 -0.75 -5.34
N PRO A 77 8.38 -1.56 -4.81
CA PRO A 77 8.35 -3.02 -4.91
C PRO A 77 7.04 -3.66 -4.41
N ARG A 78 6.67 -4.79 -5.02
CA ARG A 78 5.57 -5.63 -4.51
C ARG A 78 5.81 -5.99 -3.03
N GLY A 79 4.78 -5.81 -2.19
CA GLY A 79 4.86 -6.08 -0.75
C GLY A 79 5.33 -4.92 0.12
N GLU A 80 5.63 -3.76 -0.48
CA GLU A 80 5.98 -2.54 0.25
C GLU A 80 4.73 -1.76 0.71
N LEU A 81 4.87 -0.97 1.79
CA LEU A 81 3.87 -0.01 2.25
C LEU A 81 3.63 1.09 1.20
N VAL A 82 2.39 1.26 0.76
CA VAL A 82 1.99 2.33 -0.15
C VAL A 82 1.33 3.47 0.62
N HIS A 83 2.08 4.54 0.91
CA HIS A 83 1.62 5.64 1.75
C HIS A 83 2.34 6.97 1.43
N VAL A 84 2.33 7.93 2.36
CA VAL A 84 2.74 9.33 2.10
C VAL A 84 4.23 9.48 1.81
N GLN A 85 5.06 8.50 2.15
CA GLN A 85 6.48 8.53 1.84
C GLN A 85 6.75 8.29 0.35
N ASN A 86 5.89 7.54 -0.34
CA ASN A 86 6.12 7.10 -1.73
C ASN A 86 4.94 7.39 -2.69
N VAL A 87 3.85 8.00 -2.23
CA VAL A 87 2.70 8.40 -3.05
C VAL A 87 2.33 9.86 -2.83
N ARG A 88 1.93 10.53 -3.91
CA ARG A 88 1.36 11.89 -3.91
C ARG A 88 -0.04 11.88 -4.51
N SER A 89 -0.94 12.65 -3.92
CA SER A 89 -2.34 12.76 -4.37
C SER A 89 -2.42 13.63 -5.63
N GLN A 90 -3.25 13.23 -6.60
CA GLN A 90 -3.46 14.03 -7.82
C GLN A 90 -4.44 15.19 -7.64
N ARG A 91 -5.10 15.31 -6.47
CA ARG A 91 -6.13 16.33 -6.21
C ARG A 91 -5.67 17.35 -5.19
N LEU A 92 -5.60 16.92 -3.94
CA LEU A 92 -5.11 17.70 -2.82
C LEU A 92 -4.12 16.82 -2.08
N ASP A 93 -2.89 17.32 -1.99
CA ASP A 93 -1.83 16.61 -1.30
C ASP A 93 -1.61 17.13 0.11
N ILE A 94 -0.86 16.36 0.88
CA ILE A 94 -0.49 16.69 2.24
C ILE A 94 0.74 17.62 2.20
N PRO A 95 0.74 18.76 2.91
CA PRO A 95 1.93 19.59 3.08
C PRO A 95 3.13 18.81 3.62
N ASP A 96 4.34 19.14 3.15
CA ASP A 96 5.56 18.39 3.47
C ASP A 96 5.81 18.23 4.98
N ASN A 97 5.58 19.30 5.76
CA ASN A 97 5.74 19.28 7.21
C ASN A 97 4.78 18.29 7.90
N ILE A 98 3.61 18.03 7.32
CA ILE A 98 2.65 17.04 7.85
C ILE A 98 3.08 15.63 7.41
N ILE A 99 3.60 15.47 6.18
CA ILE A 99 4.16 14.19 5.70
C ILE A 99 5.30 13.74 6.61
N GLU A 100 6.23 14.63 6.95
CA GLU A 100 7.35 14.35 7.84
C GLU A 100 6.87 13.87 9.22
N GLU A 101 5.85 14.51 9.78
CA GLU A 101 5.28 14.13 11.08
C GLU A 101 4.56 12.77 11.01
N ILE A 102 3.83 12.48 9.92
CA ILE A 102 3.19 11.16 9.71
C ILE A 102 4.25 10.06 9.66
N ILE A 103 5.32 10.25 8.89
CA ILE A 103 6.42 9.28 8.75
C ILE A 103 7.03 8.98 10.12
N LYS A 104 7.27 10.03 10.91
CA LYS A 104 7.84 9.91 12.26
C LYS A 104 6.91 9.18 13.22
N GLN A 105 5.63 9.54 13.26
CA GLN A 105 4.64 8.94 14.16
C GLN A 105 4.40 7.47 13.84
N MET A 106 4.34 7.13 12.55
CA MET A 106 4.13 5.76 12.09
C MET A 106 5.41 4.92 12.08
N ARG A 107 6.57 5.54 12.34
CA ARG A 107 7.89 4.89 12.27
C ARG A 107 8.12 4.18 10.93
N ILE A 108 7.71 4.82 9.84
CA ILE A 108 7.85 4.26 8.49
C ILE A 108 9.35 4.16 8.17
N GLU A 109 9.78 2.94 7.83
CA GLU A 109 11.14 2.70 7.32
C GLU A 109 11.32 3.47 6.01
N GLN A 110 12.28 4.39 5.96
CA GLN A 110 12.67 5.05 4.73
C GLN A 110 13.63 4.12 3.96
N ALA A 111 13.38 3.93 2.67
CA ALA A 111 14.23 3.15 1.77
C ALA A 111 15.56 3.86 1.49
#